data_AF-A0A0G3G3S9-F1
#
_entry.id   AF-A0A0G3G3S9-F1
#
_cell.length_a   1.000
_cell.length_b   1.000
_cell.length_c   1.000
_cell.angle_alpha   90.00
_cell.angle_beta   90.00
_cell.angle_gamma   90.00
#
_symmetry.space_group_name_H-M   'P 1'
#
loop_
_entity.id
_entity.type
_entity.pdbx_description
1 polymer ?
#
loop_
_entity_poly.entity_id
_entity_poly.type
_entity_poly.pdbx_seq_one_letter_code
_entity_poly.pdbx_strand_id
1 'polypeptide(L)'
;MTVEVVAECESGDTVTLTTNDISGGGAFLEWEDPENACVGHLMKLASDDELMLQVFGMLGDGGEAPRVKAQVVRVMDGGIAVRFDPEELE
;
A
#
# COMPACT_ATOMS: atom_id res chain seq x y z
N MET A 1 -3.14 -9.08 -13.32
CA MET A 1 -1.67 -8.86 -13.30
C MET A 1 -1.39 -8.38 -11.89
N THR A 2 -0.48 -9.05 -11.18
CA THR A 2 -0.18 -8.70 -9.80
C THR A 2 0.78 -7.50 -9.79
N VAL A 3 0.43 -6.47 -9.04
CA VAL A 3 1.21 -5.23 -8.88
C VAL A 3 1.88 -5.26 -7.53
N GLU A 4 3.16 -4.92 -7.48
CA GLU A 4 3.90 -4.81 -6.23
C GLU A 4 3.72 -3.40 -5.66
N VAL A 5 3.48 -3.32 -4.36
CA VAL A 5 3.30 -2.06 -3.63
C VAL A 5 4.16 -2.11 -2.39
N VAL A 6 5.09 -1.16 -2.27
CA VAL A 6 5.91 -1.04 -1.06
C VAL A 6 5.22 -0.05 -0.13
N ALA A 7 4.90 -0.48 1.08
CA ALA A 7 4.37 0.39 2.14
C ALA A 7 5.50 0.76 3.11
N GLU A 8 5.61 2.04 3.43
CA GLU A 8 6.50 2.53 4.48
C GLU A 8 5.74 2.62 5.81
N CYS A 9 6.29 2.00 6.85
CA CYS A 9 5.79 2.09 8.22
C CYS A 9 6.31 3.37 8.89
N GLU A 10 5.67 3.83 9.97
CA GLU A 10 6.11 5.01 10.73
C GLU A 10 7.56 4.90 11.27
N SER A 11 8.08 3.68 11.45
CA SER A 11 9.46 3.44 11.85
C SER A 11 10.49 3.71 10.74
N GLY A 12 10.02 3.93 9.50
CA GLY A 12 10.86 3.98 8.28
C GLY A 12 11.14 2.60 7.69
N ASP A 13 10.66 1.53 8.30
CA ASP A 13 10.75 0.18 7.74
C ASP A 13 9.76 0.02 6.58
N THR A 14 10.14 -0.75 5.56
CA THR A 14 9.29 -0.98 4.38
C THR A 14 8.86 -2.43 4.25
N VAL A 15 7.65 -2.65 3.77
CA VAL A 15 7.13 -3.98 3.46
C VAL A 15 6.54 -4.03 2.05
N THR A 16 6.84 -5.10 1.33
CA THR A 16 6.25 -5.36 0.02
C THR A 16 4.91 -6.06 0.19
N LEU A 17 3.89 -5.48 -0.42
CA LEU A 17 2.53 -5.97 -0.53
C LEU A 17 2.23 -6.19 -2.01
N THR A 18 1.18 -6.95 -2.29
CA THR A 18 0.73 -7.18 -3.67
C THR A 18 -0.72 -6.80 -3.83
N THR A 19 -1.11 -6.41 -5.04
CA THR A 19 -2.53 -6.21 -5.35
C THR A 19 -2.86 -6.71 -6.74
N ASN A 20 -4.05 -7.30 -6.85
CA ASN A 20 -4.60 -7.75 -8.12
C ASN A 20 -5.62 -6.77 -8.71
N ASP A 21 -6.06 -5.78 -7.93
CA ASP A 21 -7.10 -4.82 -8.30
C ASP A 21 -6.76 -3.44 -7.74
N ILE A 22 -6.28 -2.57 -8.64
CA ILE A 22 -5.93 -1.17 -8.35
C ILE A 22 -6.79 -0.25 -9.22
N SER A 23 -7.40 0.74 -8.57
CA SER A 23 -8.22 1.76 -9.23
C SER A 23 -7.71 3.15 -8.86
N GLY A 24 -8.13 4.19 -9.60
CA GLY A 24 -7.80 5.57 -9.24
C GLY A 24 -8.34 6.02 -7.89
N GLY A 25 -9.27 5.26 -7.27
CA GLY A 25 -9.79 5.57 -5.94
C GLY A 25 -9.14 4.78 -4.80
N GLY A 26 -8.42 3.70 -5.07
CA GLY A 26 -7.89 2.83 -4.01
C GLY A 26 -7.52 1.44 -4.49
N ALA A 27 -7.03 0.63 -3.54
CA ALA A 27 -6.63 -0.75 -3.76
C ALA A 27 -6.84 -1.60 -2.50
N PHE A 28 -6.89 -2.91 -2.68
CA PHE A 28 -6.70 -3.88 -1.61
C PHE A 28 -5.29 -4.47 -1.71
N LEU A 29 -4.48 -4.28 -0.68
CA LEU A 29 -3.09 -4.71 -0.62
C LEU A 29 -2.99 -5.98 0.23
N GLU A 30 -2.57 -7.07 -0.39
CA GLU A 30 -2.40 -8.39 0.21
C GLU A 30 -0.97 -8.52 0.74
N TRP A 31 -0.83 -9.05 1.97
CA TRP A 31 0.49 -9.41 2.51
C TRP A 31 0.89 -10.82 2.07
N GLU A 32 2.13 -10.97 1.61
CA GLU A 32 2.68 -12.29 1.25
C GLU A 32 3.19 -13.06 2.47
N ASP A 33 3.68 -12.34 3.48
CA ASP A 33 4.19 -12.91 4.73
C ASP A 33 3.52 -12.23 5.94
N PRO A 34 2.45 -12.82 6.51
CA PRO A 34 1.75 -12.26 7.66
C PRO A 34 2.57 -12.31 8.97
N GLU A 35 3.67 -13.07 9.02
CA GLU A 35 4.55 -13.13 10.18
C GLU A 35 5.61 -12.02 10.18
N ASN A 36 5.70 -11.25 9.09
CA ASN A 36 6.60 -10.12 8.98
C ASN A 36 6.26 -9.05 10.04
N ALA A 37 7.29 -8.56 10.76
CA ALA A 37 7.11 -7.57 11.82
C ALA A 37 6.39 -6.30 11.33
N CYS A 38 6.69 -5.83 10.11
CA CYS A 38 6.02 -4.69 9.49
C CYS A 38 4.54 -4.96 9.23
N VAL A 39 4.17 -6.18 8.81
CA VAL A 39 2.74 -6.56 8.69
C VAL A 39 2.06 -6.51 10.05
N GLY A 40 2.74 -6.96 11.11
CA GLY A 40 2.26 -6.79 12.49
C GLY A 40 2.06 -5.34 12.93
N HIS A 41 2.74 -4.36 12.31
CA HIS A 41 2.47 -2.94 12.48
C HIS A 41 1.26 -2.48 11.66
N LEU A 42 1.18 -2.86 10.38
CA LEU A 42 0.05 -2.55 9.51
C LEU A 42 -1.28 -3.11 10.06
N MET A 43 -1.25 -4.29 10.68
CA MET A 43 -2.43 -4.90 11.31
C MET A 43 -2.99 -4.10 12.49
N LYS A 44 -2.22 -3.16 13.05
CA LYS A 44 -2.63 -2.31 14.18
C LYS A 44 -3.22 -0.97 13.73
N LEU A 45 -3.16 -0.66 12.43
CA LEU A 45 -3.70 0.59 11.90
C LEU A 45 -5.23 0.62 12.01
N ALA A 46 -5.75 1.81 12.30
CA ALA A 46 -7.16 2.10 12.34
C ALA A 46 -7.65 2.64 10.98
N SER A 47 -8.98 2.71 10.82
CA SER A 47 -9.55 3.48 9.72
C SER A 47 -9.11 4.95 9.82
N ASP A 48 -8.90 5.57 8.67
CA ASP A 48 -8.44 6.96 8.49
C ASP A 48 -6.95 7.20 8.82
N ASP A 49 -6.21 6.19 9.29
CA ASP A 49 -4.75 6.28 9.39
C ASP A 49 -4.12 6.43 8.01
N GLU A 50 -3.00 7.14 7.93
CA GLU A 50 -2.32 7.45 6.69
C GLU A 50 -1.15 6.49 6.44
N LEU A 51 -0.95 6.12 5.18
CA LEU A 51 0.13 5.27 4.70
C LEU A 51 0.78 5.89 3.48
N MET A 52 2.11 5.85 3.45
CA MET A 52 2.86 6.15 2.24
C MET A 52 3.11 4.86 1.47
N LEU A 53 2.65 4.84 0.22
CA LEU A 53 2.76 3.69 -0.67
C LEU A 53 3.63 4.05 -1.86
N GLN A 54 4.42 3.10 -2.34
CA GLN A 54 5.15 3.21 -3.59
C GLN A 54 4.71 2.07 -4.51
N VAL A 55 4.09 2.44 -5.64
CA VAL A 55 3.40 1.46 -6.52
C VAL A 55 4.31 1.11 -7.69
N PHE A 56 4.75 -0.15 -7.74
CA PHE A 56 5.60 -0.71 -8.78
C PHE A 56 4.76 -1.60 -9.69
N GLY A 57 4.32 -1.09 -10.84
CA GLY A 57 3.50 -1.93 -11.73
C GLY A 57 2.87 -1.32 -12.97
N MET A 58 3.34 -0.18 -13.44
CA MET A 58 3.10 0.19 -14.83
C MET A 58 4.43 0.18 -15.56
N LEU A 59 4.47 -0.50 -16.71
CA LEU A 59 5.54 -0.37 -17.70
C LEU A 59 5.75 1.11 -17.99
N GLY A 60 6.70 1.73 -17.28
CA GLY A 60 7.03 3.14 -17.37
C GLY A 60 8.55 3.30 -17.32
N ASP A 61 9.05 4.01 -18.33
CA ASP A 61 10.34 4.65 -18.68
C ASP A 61 11.65 4.40 -17.88
N GLY A 62 11.69 3.54 -16.86
CA GLY A 62 12.85 3.31 -16.00
C GLY A 62 13.02 4.34 -14.87
N GLY A 63 11.98 5.14 -14.59
CA GLY A 63 11.96 6.11 -13.49
C GLY A 63 11.67 5.49 -12.12
N GLU A 64 11.90 6.27 -11.06
CA GLU A 64 11.51 5.89 -9.70
C GLU A 64 9.97 5.84 -9.58
N ALA A 65 9.45 4.78 -8.98
CA ALA A 65 8.01 4.59 -8.84
C ALA A 65 7.39 5.71 -7.98
N PRO A 66 6.20 6.23 -8.35
CA PRO A 66 5.57 7.31 -7.63
C PRO A 66 5.23 6.90 -6.19
N ARG A 67 5.45 7.83 -5.26
CA ARG A 67 4.98 7.71 -3.88
C ARG A 67 3.60 8.36 -3.79
N VAL A 68 2.64 7.62 -3.25
CA VAL A 68 1.23 8.02 -3.14
C VAL A 68 0.82 7.90 -1.69
N LYS A 69 0.25 8.96 -1.13
CA LYS A 69 -0.39 8.88 0.18
C LYS A 69 -1.75 8.21 0.06
N ALA A 70 -2.03 7.31 0.98
CA ALA A 70 -3.28 6.59 1.05
C ALA A 70 -3.83 6.58 2.47
N GLN A 71 -5.15 6.53 2.59
CA GLN A 71 -5.84 6.38 3.86
C GLN A 71 -6.32 4.95 4.02
N VAL A 72 -6.10 4.39 5.20
CA VAL A 72 -6.61 3.08 5.58
C VAL A 72 -8.12 3.13 5.66
N VAL A 73 -8.79 2.31 4.85
CA VAL A 73 -10.24 2.13 4.93
C VAL A 73 -10.54 1.02 5.93
N ARG A 74 -9.80 -0.10 5.83
CA ARG A 74 -10.00 -1.26 6.70
C ARG A 74 -8.80 -2.20 6.65
N VAL A 75 -8.45 -2.75 7.82
CA VAL A 75 -7.52 -3.87 7.96
C VAL A 75 -8.28 -5.20 8.05
N MET A 76 -7.78 -6.23 7.38
CA MET A 76 -8.32 -7.59 7.34
C MET A 76 -7.19 -8.61 7.52
N ASP A 77 -7.50 -9.85 7.90
CA ASP A 77 -6.47 -10.89 8.17
C ASP A 77 -5.49 -11.11 7.01
N GLY A 78 -5.95 -10.96 5.75
CA GLY A 78 -5.13 -11.16 4.55
C GLY A 78 -4.66 -9.90 3.83
N GLY A 79 -5.04 -8.70 4.30
CA GLY A 79 -4.63 -7.47 3.62
C GLY A 79 -5.21 -6.19 4.22
N ILE A 80 -4.89 -5.08 3.57
CA ILE A 80 -5.38 -3.75 3.93
C ILE A 80 -6.06 -3.10 2.73
N ALA A 81 -7.28 -2.60 2.94
CA ALA A 81 -7.98 -1.77 1.99
C ALA A 81 -7.58 -0.31 2.21
N VAL A 82 -7.13 0.34 1.15
CA VAL A 82 -6.68 1.73 1.17
C VAL A 82 -7.41 2.55 0.11
N ARG A 83 -7.58 3.84 0.41
CA ARG A 83 -8.10 4.85 -0.52
C ARG A 83 -6.95 5.80 -0.86
N PHE A 84 -6.67 6.01 -2.14
CA PHE A 84 -5.67 6.98 -2.56
C PHE A 84 -6.20 8.41 -2.41
N ASP A 85 -5.32 9.34 -2.06
CA ASP A 85 -5.68 10.75 -2.06
C ASP A 85 -5.70 11.28 -3.51
N PRO A 86 -6.86 11.72 -4.04
CA PRO A 86 -6.94 12.21 -5.41
C PRO A 86 -6.17 13.51 -5.65
N GLU A 87 -5.82 14.27 -4.59
CA GLU A 87 -5.07 15.53 -4.73
C GLU A 87 -3.57 15.31 -4.97
N GLU A 88 -3.04 14.10 -4.75
CA GLU A 88 -1.61 13.78 -4.96
C GLU A 88 -1.32 13.01 -6.26
N LEU A 89 -2.33 12.77 -7.10
CA LEU A 89 -2.19 12.03 -8.38
C LEU A 89 -1.98 12.94 -9.60
N GLU A 90 -1.60 14.22 -9.41
CA GLU A 90 -1.32 15.20 -10.48
C GLU A 90 0.10 15.10 -11.09
#